data_AF-A0AAX6EJR5-F1
#
_entry.id   AF-A0AAX6EJR5-F1
#
_cell.length_a   1.000
_cell.length_b   1.000
_cell.length_c   1.000
_cell.angle_alpha   90.00
_cell.angle_beta   90.00
_cell.angle_gamma   90.00
#
_symmetry.space_group_name_H-M   'P 1'
#
loop_
_entity.id
_entity.type
_entity.pdbx_description
1 polymer ?
#
loop_
_entity_poly.entity_id
_entity_poly.type
_entity_poly.pdbx_seq_one_letter_code
_entity_poly.pdbx_strand_id
1 'polypeptide(L)'
;MASRILLSRLRSRISPLLQSLIPNPNPSLLSLRQNPPSVLRRFSTGPRRHPSRPRPVDIGARARQLQSRRLWTYALTFSCVAGFIVIVLANFQDQLVFYITPTDALLKYRENPSKTKFRLGGLVLEGSVVHPVSSSPEMEFVITDLITDILVRYEGSLPDLFREGHSVVVEGFVRKFDEEAGVGKGGPKISEKAKTGECFFKATEVLAKHDEKYMPAEVAAAIEKNKKTLEAEAEASVGAVQS
;
A
#
# COMPACT_ATOMS: atom_id res chain seq x y z
N MET A 1 49.31 -13.44 -7.33
CA MET A 1 50.05 -13.69 -6.08
C MET A 1 49.17 -13.27 -4.92
N ALA A 2 48.88 -14.21 -4.01
CA ALA A 2 48.51 -14.02 -2.60
C ALA A 2 47.21 -13.22 -2.29
N SER A 3 46.36 -13.53 -1.32
CA SER A 3 46.31 -14.60 -0.33
C SER A 3 45.15 -14.27 0.63
N ARG A 4 44.32 -15.28 0.91
CA ARG A 4 43.73 -15.61 2.22
C ARG A 4 42.62 -14.76 2.87
N ILE A 5 41.49 -15.46 3.08
CA ILE A 5 40.81 -15.71 4.38
C ILE A 5 40.22 -14.49 5.11
N LEU A 6 38.89 -14.41 5.22
CA LEU A 6 38.19 -14.56 6.51
C LEU A 6 36.65 -14.65 6.34
N LEU A 7 36.14 -15.88 6.36
CA LEU A 7 34.83 -16.20 6.91
C LEU A 7 34.93 -16.13 8.43
N SER A 8 34.13 -15.31 9.11
CA SER A 8 33.56 -15.67 10.42
C SER A 8 32.68 -14.58 11.01
N ARG A 9 31.53 -15.01 11.56
CA ARG A 9 30.93 -14.54 12.83
C ARG A 9 30.32 -13.13 12.84
N LEU A 10 28.99 -13.05 12.97
CA LEU A 10 28.38 -12.86 14.30
C LEU A 10 26.86 -13.09 14.26
N ARG A 11 26.44 -14.17 14.92
CA ARG A 11 25.08 -14.47 15.34
C ARG A 11 24.89 -13.87 16.75
N SER A 12 23.64 -13.55 17.09
CA SER A 12 23.08 -13.43 18.45
C SER A 12 23.38 -12.17 19.29
N ARG A 13 22.29 -11.48 19.68
CA ARG A 13 22.12 -10.89 21.01
C ARG A 13 20.69 -11.13 21.49
N ILE A 14 20.50 -12.24 22.18
CA ILE A 14 19.44 -12.44 23.18
C ILE A 14 20.19 -12.45 24.51
N SER A 15 19.79 -11.62 25.46
CA SER A 15 20.30 -11.67 26.82
C SER A 15 19.14 -11.50 27.81
N PRO A 16 18.81 -12.54 28.60
CA PRO A 16 18.00 -12.42 29.81
C PRO A 16 18.90 -12.03 30.99
N LEU A 17 18.47 -11.06 31.78
CA LEU A 17 19.17 -10.64 33.00
C LEU A 17 18.78 -11.54 34.18
N LEU A 18 19.78 -12.33 34.57
CA LEU A 18 20.33 -12.44 35.92
C LEU A 18 19.48 -13.12 37.01
N GLN A 19 19.78 -14.40 37.16
CA GLN A 19 19.63 -15.20 38.36
C GLN A 19 21.02 -15.42 39.00
N SER A 20 21.11 -15.26 40.31
CA SER A 20 22.26 -15.57 41.17
C SER A 20 21.74 -15.62 42.61
N LEU A 21 22.08 -16.50 43.56
CA LEU A 21 23.08 -17.55 43.71
C LEU A 21 22.50 -18.64 44.65
N ILE A 22 22.83 -19.91 44.35
CA ILE A 22 23.28 -21.07 45.17
C ILE A 22 23.62 -20.83 46.69
N PRO A 23 23.94 -21.82 47.59
CA PRO A 23 23.64 -23.28 47.70
C PRO A 23 23.22 -23.81 49.13
N ASN A 24 22.53 -24.97 49.17
CA ASN A 24 22.74 -26.18 50.04
C ASN A 24 22.57 -26.08 51.60
N PRO A 25 22.82 -27.16 52.38
CA PRO A 25 22.01 -28.36 52.73
C PRO A 25 21.46 -28.40 54.19
N ASN A 26 20.62 -29.41 54.49
CA ASN A 26 20.19 -29.95 55.82
C ASN A 26 21.34 -30.05 56.88
N PRO A 27 21.16 -30.33 58.21
CA PRO A 27 20.01 -30.98 58.90
C PRO A 27 19.69 -30.56 60.38
N SER A 28 18.53 -31.00 60.87
CA SER A 28 18.23 -31.60 62.20
C SER A 28 18.55 -30.91 63.57
N LEU A 29 17.56 -31.07 64.46
CA LEU A 29 17.59 -31.27 65.93
C LEU A 29 17.26 -30.12 66.90
N LEU A 30 16.16 -30.35 67.63
CA LEU A 30 15.96 -30.23 69.08
C LEU A 30 16.18 -28.89 69.79
N SER A 31 15.06 -28.26 70.17
CA SER A 31 14.88 -27.72 71.53
C SER A 31 13.38 -27.66 71.84
N LEU A 32 12.83 -28.66 72.54
CA LEU A 32 12.51 -28.60 73.98
C LEU A 32 11.62 -27.41 74.39
N ARG A 33 10.40 -27.78 74.84
CA ARG A 33 9.72 -27.26 76.04
C ARG A 33 9.23 -25.80 75.94
N GLN A 34 7.98 -25.47 76.20
CA GLN A 34 7.26 -25.68 77.46
C GLN A 34 5.74 -25.55 77.24
N ASN A 35 4.99 -26.52 77.77
CA ASN A 35 3.60 -26.32 78.19
C ASN A 35 3.56 -25.29 79.32
N PRO A 36 2.45 -24.55 79.45
CA PRO A 36 1.71 -24.68 80.70
C PRO A 36 0.23 -25.03 80.49
N PRO A 37 -0.42 -25.57 81.55
CA PRO A 37 -1.62 -26.37 81.44
C PRO A 37 -2.90 -25.56 81.64
N SER A 38 -4.02 -26.13 81.17
CA SER A 38 -5.38 -26.09 81.73
C SER A 38 -5.87 -24.73 82.29
N VAL A 39 -7.02 -24.23 81.84
CA VAL A 39 -8.28 -24.35 82.61
C VAL A 39 -9.41 -23.69 81.81
N LEU A 40 -10.61 -24.27 81.94
CA LEU A 40 -11.92 -23.89 81.40
C LEU A 40 -12.32 -24.49 80.04
N ARG A 41 -12.76 -25.76 80.16
CA ARG A 41 -14.00 -26.25 79.55
C ARG A 41 -15.03 -25.12 79.47
N ARG A 42 -15.26 -24.61 78.27
CA ARG A 42 -16.55 -24.02 77.92
C ARG A 42 -17.17 -24.95 76.91
N PHE A 43 -18.01 -25.86 77.42
CA PHE A 43 -18.94 -26.62 76.61
C PHE A 43 -19.94 -25.62 76.01
N SER A 44 -19.56 -24.96 74.91
CA SER A 44 -20.54 -24.36 74.02
C SER A 44 -21.10 -25.51 73.19
N THR A 45 -22.32 -25.91 73.53
CA THR A 45 -23.21 -26.65 72.64
C THR A 45 -23.36 -25.85 71.35
N GLY A 46 -22.45 -26.08 70.40
CA GLY A 46 -22.58 -25.56 69.05
C GLY A 46 -23.88 -26.10 68.45
N PRO A 47 -24.74 -25.26 67.85
CA PRO A 47 -25.99 -25.73 67.30
C PRO A 47 -25.67 -26.84 66.29
N ARG A 48 -26.41 -27.97 66.38
CA ARG A 48 -26.36 -29.05 65.40
C ARG A 48 -26.35 -28.42 64.02
N ARG A 49 -25.25 -28.58 63.25
CA ARG A 49 -25.26 -28.29 61.83
C ARG A 49 -26.34 -29.17 61.21
N HIS A 50 -27.50 -28.58 60.94
CA HIS A 50 -28.50 -29.20 60.10
C HIS A 50 -27.83 -29.54 58.78
N PRO A 51 -28.08 -30.74 58.20
CA PRO A 51 -27.65 -31.02 56.85
C PRO A 51 -28.28 -29.95 55.96
N SER A 52 -27.46 -29.04 55.46
CA SER A 52 -27.89 -27.99 54.55
C SER A 52 -28.48 -28.68 53.32
N ARG A 53 -29.78 -28.49 53.12
CA ARG A 53 -30.52 -28.99 51.95
C ARG A 53 -29.69 -28.70 50.69
N PRO A 54 -29.36 -29.71 49.86
CA PRO A 54 -28.59 -29.48 48.65
C PRO A 54 -29.37 -28.46 47.80
N ARG A 55 -28.71 -27.33 47.48
CA ARG A 55 -29.30 -26.34 46.58
C ARG A 55 -29.58 -27.05 45.25
N PRO A 56 -30.78 -26.92 44.67
CA PRO A 56 -31.05 -27.51 43.36
C PRO A 56 -30.05 -26.92 42.38
N VAL A 57 -29.27 -27.78 41.74
CA VAL A 57 -28.35 -27.34 40.70
C VAL A 57 -29.22 -26.91 39.53
N ASP A 58 -29.21 -25.62 39.20
CA ASP A 58 -29.90 -25.12 38.01
C ASP A 58 -29.16 -25.59 36.75
N ILE A 59 -29.49 -26.81 36.32
CA ILE A 59 -28.98 -27.43 35.09
C ILE A 59 -29.26 -26.50 33.90
N GLY A 60 -30.40 -25.80 33.90
CA GLY A 60 -30.76 -24.81 32.89
C GLY A 60 -29.83 -23.59 32.85
N ALA A 61 -29.36 -23.10 34.01
CA ALA A 61 -28.43 -21.96 34.07
C ALA A 61 -27.04 -22.34 33.53
N ARG A 62 -26.55 -23.54 33.86
CA ARG A 62 -25.29 -24.08 33.32
C ARG A 62 -25.37 -24.43 31.82
N ALA A 63 -26.51 -24.93 31.35
CA ALA A 63 -26.72 -25.21 29.93
C ALA A 63 -26.66 -23.94 29.06
N ARG A 64 -27.28 -22.83 29.51
CA ARG A 64 -27.21 -21.53 28.83
C ARG A 64 -25.80 -20.94 28.82
N GLN A 65 -25.02 -21.13 29.88
CA GLN A 65 -23.62 -20.69 29.94
C GLN A 65 -22.70 -21.40 28.94
N LEU A 66 -22.94 -22.66 28.62
CA LEU A 66 -22.16 -23.39 27.60
C LEU A 66 -22.55 -22.97 26.18
N GLN A 67 -23.84 -22.67 25.95
CA GLN A 67 -24.35 -22.18 24.67
C GLN A 67 -23.81 -20.79 24.35
N SER A 68 -23.79 -19.86 25.33
CA SER A 68 -23.24 -18.52 25.11
C SER A 68 -21.73 -18.54 24.85
N ARG A 69 -20.95 -19.37 25.55
CA ARG A 69 -19.50 -19.51 25.30
C ARG A 69 -19.19 -19.96 23.88
N ARG A 70 -19.96 -20.91 23.33
CA ARG A 70 -19.80 -21.37 21.94
C ARG A 70 -20.22 -20.30 20.93
N LEU A 71 -21.28 -19.55 21.22
CA LEU A 71 -21.72 -18.43 20.37
C LEU A 71 -20.64 -17.34 20.30
N TRP A 72 -20.03 -16.97 21.44
CA TRP A 72 -18.94 -16.00 21.47
C TRP A 72 -17.71 -16.47 20.71
N THR A 73 -17.35 -17.75 20.78
CA THR A 73 -16.25 -18.28 19.97
C THR A 73 -16.54 -18.18 18.47
N TYR A 74 -17.76 -18.49 18.04
CA TYR A 74 -18.12 -18.37 16.63
C TYR A 74 -18.16 -16.92 16.16
N ALA A 75 -18.75 -16.02 16.95
CA ALA A 75 -18.78 -14.59 16.64
C ALA A 75 -17.36 -14.00 16.51
N LEU A 76 -16.45 -14.38 17.41
CA LEU A 76 -15.04 -13.97 17.34
C LEU A 76 -14.38 -14.49 16.06
N THR A 77 -14.54 -15.79 15.74
CA THR A 77 -13.94 -16.36 14.52
C THR A 77 -14.50 -15.73 13.25
N PHE A 78 -15.81 -15.48 13.20
CA PHE A 78 -16.45 -14.83 12.05
C PHE A 78 -15.97 -13.39 11.89
N SER A 79 -15.83 -12.65 12.99
CA SER A 79 -15.29 -11.29 12.99
C SER A 79 -13.83 -11.25 12.51
N CYS A 80 -12.98 -12.19 12.94
CA CYS A 80 -11.60 -12.30 12.46
C CYS A 80 -11.54 -12.59 10.95
N VAL A 81 -12.35 -13.52 10.45
CA VAL A 81 -12.39 -13.85 9.01
C VAL A 81 -12.90 -12.66 8.20
N ALA A 82 -13.99 -12.01 8.65
CA ALA A 82 -14.53 -10.83 7.99
C ALA A 82 -13.50 -9.68 7.96
N GLY A 83 -12.82 -9.42 9.07
CA GLY A 83 -11.76 -8.43 9.16
C GLY A 83 -10.59 -8.72 8.20
N PHE A 84 -10.17 -9.99 8.12
CA PHE A 84 -9.11 -10.40 7.19
C PHE A 84 -9.50 -10.16 5.73
N ILE A 85 -10.73 -10.51 5.34
CA ILE A 85 -11.23 -10.27 3.97
C ILE A 85 -11.22 -8.78 3.65
N VAL A 86 -11.70 -7.93 4.57
CA VAL A 86 -11.70 -6.47 4.37
C VAL A 86 -10.28 -5.92 4.20
N ILE A 87 -9.32 -6.38 5.00
CA ILE A 87 -7.92 -5.94 4.89
C ILE A 87 -7.30 -6.38 3.56
N VAL A 88 -7.55 -7.62 3.13
CA VAL A 88 -7.06 -8.14 1.85
C VAL A 88 -7.65 -7.35 0.67
N LEU A 89 -8.97 -7.10 0.68
CA LEU A 89 -9.62 -6.32 -0.37
C LEU A 89 -9.11 -4.88 -0.41
N ALA A 90 -8.88 -4.26 0.74
CA ALA A 90 -8.30 -2.92 0.82
C ALA A 90 -6.87 -2.88 0.25
N ASN A 91 -6.01 -3.85 0.61
CA ASN A 91 -4.64 -3.90 0.09
C ASN A 91 -4.57 -4.21 -1.41
N PHE A 92 -5.49 -5.04 -1.93
CA PHE A 92 -5.49 -5.42 -3.34
C PHE A 92 -5.82 -4.23 -4.26
N GLN A 93 -6.72 -3.33 -3.83
CA GLN A 93 -7.08 -2.14 -4.61
C GLN A 93 -5.88 -1.22 -4.87
N ASP A 94 -4.94 -1.13 -3.91
CA ASP A 94 -3.74 -0.29 -4.04
C ASP A 94 -2.66 -0.89 -4.97
N GLN A 95 -2.75 -2.18 -5.32
CA GLN A 95 -1.79 -2.87 -6.19
C GLN A 95 -2.19 -2.93 -7.66
N LEU A 96 -3.40 -2.49 -8.01
CA LEU A 96 -3.89 -2.54 -9.39
C LEU A 96 -3.32 -1.37 -10.21
N VAL A 97 -2.43 -1.70 -11.15
CA VAL A 97 -1.88 -0.72 -12.08
C VAL A 97 -2.74 -0.70 -13.35
N PHE A 98 -3.62 0.30 -13.45
CA PHE A 98 -4.50 0.49 -14.59
C PHE A 98 -3.78 1.20 -15.73
N TYR A 99 -4.11 0.80 -16.97
CA TYR A 99 -3.72 1.52 -18.17
C TYR A 99 -4.72 2.64 -18.42
N ILE A 100 -4.23 3.87 -18.51
CA ILE A 100 -5.08 5.05 -18.69
C ILE A 100 -4.44 5.99 -19.70
N THR A 101 -5.29 6.79 -20.32
CA THR A 101 -4.89 7.85 -21.25
C THR A 101 -4.54 9.11 -20.45
N PRO A 102 -3.61 9.98 -20.89
CA PRO A 102 -3.44 11.34 -20.37
C PRO A 102 -4.76 12.05 -20.03
N THR A 103 -5.77 11.98 -20.89
CA THR A 103 -7.07 12.64 -20.63
C THR A 103 -7.75 12.06 -19.38
N ASP A 104 -7.84 10.74 -19.28
CA ASP A 104 -8.44 10.05 -18.13
C ASP A 104 -7.61 10.25 -16.85
N ALA A 105 -6.29 10.36 -16.98
CA ALA A 105 -5.40 10.58 -15.86
C ALA A 105 -5.68 11.93 -15.17
N LEU A 106 -5.94 13.00 -15.94
CA LEU A 106 -6.31 14.29 -15.35
C LEU A 106 -7.69 14.25 -14.69
N LEU A 107 -8.66 13.55 -15.29
CA LEU A 107 -10.00 13.40 -14.71
C LEU A 107 -9.94 12.66 -13.38
N LYS A 108 -9.29 11.49 -13.35
CA LYS A 108 -9.13 10.69 -12.13
C LYS A 108 -8.37 11.46 -11.04
N TYR A 109 -7.37 12.24 -11.43
CA TYR A 109 -6.62 13.06 -10.49
C TYR A 109 -7.48 14.17 -9.86
N ARG A 110 -8.39 14.79 -10.63
CA ARG A 110 -9.34 15.80 -10.13
C ARG A 110 -10.36 15.19 -9.17
N GLU A 111 -10.84 13.99 -9.46
CA GLU A 111 -11.80 13.27 -8.61
C GLU A 111 -11.15 12.80 -7.29
N ASN A 112 -9.95 12.22 -7.37
CA ASN A 112 -9.22 11.70 -6.23
C ASN A 112 -7.72 11.99 -6.36
N PRO A 113 -7.14 12.90 -5.55
CA PRO A 113 -5.69 13.13 -5.49
C PRO A 113 -4.94 12.01 -4.76
N SER A 114 -5.40 10.76 -4.93
CA SER A 114 -4.80 9.56 -4.38
C SER A 114 -3.41 9.31 -4.99
N LYS A 115 -2.46 8.86 -4.18
CA LYS A 115 -1.08 8.52 -4.60
C LYS A 115 -1.02 7.14 -5.24
N THR A 116 -1.93 6.83 -6.16
CA THR A 116 -1.96 5.53 -6.83
C THR A 116 -1.03 5.57 -8.05
N LYS A 117 -0.34 4.47 -8.29
CA LYS A 117 0.48 4.29 -9.49
C LYS A 117 -0.42 4.05 -10.69
N PHE A 118 -0.16 4.71 -11.79
CA PHE A 118 -0.86 4.48 -13.05
C PHE A 118 0.12 4.13 -14.16
N ARG A 119 -0.35 3.34 -15.13
CA ARG A 119 0.31 3.17 -16.42
C ARG A 119 -0.35 4.11 -17.40
N LEU A 120 0.33 5.21 -17.68
CA LEU A 120 -0.11 6.21 -18.62
C LEU A 120 0.37 5.79 -20.02
N GLY A 121 -0.57 5.50 -20.91
CA GLY A 121 -0.29 5.14 -22.30
C GLY A 121 -0.70 6.26 -23.24
N GLY A 122 0.14 6.58 -24.22
CA GLY A 122 -0.16 7.58 -25.23
C GLY A 122 0.94 7.68 -26.28
N LEU A 123 0.85 8.69 -27.13
CA LEU A 123 1.85 8.99 -28.16
C LEU A 123 2.85 10.02 -27.64
N VAL A 124 4.13 9.86 -27.94
CA VAL A 124 5.13 10.87 -27.60
C VAL A 124 5.08 11.99 -28.64
N LEU A 125 4.93 13.24 -28.19
CA LEU A 125 4.89 14.40 -29.08
C LEU A 125 6.25 14.65 -29.73
N GLU A 126 6.24 14.96 -31.03
CA GLU A 126 7.45 15.28 -31.79
C GLU A 126 8.14 16.56 -31.31
N GLY A 127 9.46 16.53 -31.21
CA GLY A 127 10.30 17.60 -30.70
C GLY A 127 10.08 17.95 -29.22
N SER A 128 9.37 17.12 -28.45
CA SER A 128 9.06 17.38 -27.04
C SER A 128 10.13 16.85 -26.08
N VAL A 129 11.03 15.99 -26.54
CA VAL A 129 12.02 15.30 -25.71
C VAL A 129 13.17 16.26 -25.39
N VAL A 130 13.29 16.64 -24.12
CA VAL A 130 14.28 17.61 -23.65
C VAL A 130 15.10 17.04 -22.49
N HIS A 131 16.39 17.36 -22.54
CA HIS A 131 17.36 17.03 -21.52
C HIS A 131 17.68 18.33 -20.77
N PRO A 132 17.09 18.61 -19.58
CA PRO A 132 17.25 19.87 -18.87
C PRO A 132 18.71 20.17 -18.48
N VAL A 133 19.51 19.14 -18.21
CA VAL A 133 20.94 19.29 -17.92
C VAL A 133 21.69 18.16 -18.63
N SER A 134 22.68 18.47 -19.46
CA SER A 134 23.44 17.47 -20.25
C SER A 134 24.20 16.44 -19.40
N SER A 135 24.32 16.66 -18.09
CA SER A 135 25.00 15.78 -17.14
C SER A 135 24.06 15.03 -16.19
N SER A 136 22.76 15.37 -16.13
CA SER A 136 21.80 14.67 -15.26
C SER A 136 21.03 13.60 -16.06
N PRO A 137 20.62 12.50 -15.42
CA PRO A 137 19.77 11.48 -16.05
C PRO A 137 18.29 11.89 -16.13
N GLU A 138 17.98 13.17 -15.95
CA GLU A 138 16.59 13.66 -15.98
C GLU A 138 16.17 13.95 -17.41
N MET A 139 14.98 13.49 -17.78
CA MET A 139 14.38 13.68 -19.09
C MET A 139 12.97 14.22 -18.94
N GLU A 140 12.61 15.17 -19.81
CA GLU A 140 11.26 15.68 -19.91
C GLU A 140 10.73 15.41 -21.32
N PHE A 141 9.51 14.91 -21.44
CA PHE A 141 8.83 14.74 -22.72
C PHE A 141 7.33 14.84 -22.54
N VAL A 142 6.60 15.06 -23.63
CA VAL A 142 5.14 15.22 -23.58
C VAL A 142 4.48 13.99 -24.19
N ILE A 143 3.48 13.45 -23.48
CA ILE A 143 2.62 12.38 -23.98
C ILE A 143 1.24 12.95 -24.30
N THR A 144 0.69 12.54 -25.44
CA THR A 144 -0.60 13.00 -25.98
C THR A 144 -1.50 11.84 -26.35
N ASP A 145 -2.81 12.04 -26.16
CA ASP A 145 -3.89 11.20 -26.73
C ASP A 145 -4.55 11.86 -27.94
N LEU A 146 -3.89 12.81 -28.59
CA LEU A 146 -4.41 13.73 -29.61
C LEU A 146 -5.33 14.84 -29.06
N ILE A 147 -6.03 14.60 -27.95
CA ILE A 147 -6.89 15.61 -27.30
C ILE A 147 -6.09 16.42 -26.27
N THR A 148 -5.56 15.73 -25.26
CA THR A 148 -4.90 16.28 -24.09
C THR A 148 -3.43 15.89 -24.06
N ASP A 149 -2.60 16.82 -23.61
CA ASP A 149 -1.15 16.63 -23.52
C ASP A 149 -0.71 16.73 -22.05
N ILE A 150 0.18 15.84 -21.62
CA ILE A 150 0.74 15.84 -20.25
C ILE A 150 2.26 15.86 -20.30
N LEU A 151 2.87 16.71 -19.47
CA LEU A 151 4.31 16.71 -19.26
C LEU A 151 4.71 15.53 -18.38
N VAL A 152 5.64 14.72 -18.87
CA VAL A 152 6.23 13.58 -18.17
C VAL A 152 7.67 13.91 -17.80
N ARG A 153 8.00 13.73 -16.51
CA ARG A 153 9.36 13.82 -15.97
C ARG A 153 9.85 12.44 -15.61
N TYR A 154 10.94 12.00 -16.21
CA TYR A 154 11.54 10.69 -16.00
C TYR A 154 12.98 10.83 -15.52
N GLU A 155 13.35 10.07 -14.50
CA GLU A 155 14.71 9.98 -13.99
C GLU A 155 15.31 8.64 -14.46
N GLY A 156 16.21 8.67 -15.44
CA GLY A 156 16.88 7.49 -15.97
C GLY A 156 17.20 7.58 -17.46
N SER A 157 17.82 6.52 -17.98
CA SER A 157 18.03 6.36 -19.42
C SER A 157 16.73 5.92 -20.09
N LEU A 158 16.34 6.58 -21.18
CA LEU A 158 15.25 6.13 -22.03
C LEU A 158 15.66 4.83 -22.77
N PRO A 159 14.73 3.87 -22.95
CA PRO A 159 15.00 2.70 -23.78
C PRO A 159 15.38 3.09 -25.21
N ASP A 160 16.20 2.29 -25.89
CA ASP A 160 16.63 2.58 -27.28
C ASP A 160 15.45 2.60 -28.28
N LEU A 161 14.37 1.88 -27.95
CA LEU A 161 13.14 1.86 -28.76
C LEU A 161 12.27 3.12 -28.58
N PHE A 162 12.63 4.00 -27.65
CA PHE A 162 11.90 5.25 -27.44
C PHE A 162 12.18 6.21 -28.59
N ARG A 163 11.12 6.57 -29.31
CA ARG A 163 11.15 7.52 -30.43
C ARG A 163 9.95 8.44 -30.32
N GLU A 164 10.12 9.66 -30.81
CA GLU A 164 9.02 10.60 -30.98
C GLU A 164 7.99 10.06 -31.98
N GLY A 165 6.72 10.46 -31.84
CA GLY A 165 5.62 10.00 -32.69
C GLY A 165 5.15 8.56 -32.44
N HIS A 166 5.85 7.80 -31.58
CA HIS A 166 5.51 6.41 -31.27
C HIS A 166 4.69 6.28 -29.99
N SER A 167 3.97 5.17 -29.87
CA SER A 167 3.25 4.83 -28.65
C SER A 167 4.21 4.39 -27.55
N VAL A 168 4.00 4.93 -26.35
CA VAL A 168 4.81 4.64 -25.17
C VAL A 168 3.87 4.48 -23.98
N VAL A 169 4.23 3.55 -23.10
CA VAL A 169 3.57 3.40 -21.80
C VAL A 169 4.56 3.79 -20.71
N VAL A 170 4.10 4.62 -19.78
CA VAL A 170 4.91 5.11 -18.68
C VAL A 170 4.23 4.76 -17.37
N GLU A 171 4.98 4.16 -16.45
CA GLU A 171 4.50 3.90 -15.08
C GLU A 171 4.96 5.04 -14.16
N GLY A 172 4.04 5.55 -13.33
CA GLY A 172 4.36 6.65 -12.43
C GLY A 172 3.16 7.20 -11.67
N PHE A 173 3.32 8.44 -11.20
CA PHE A 173 2.32 9.16 -10.40
C PHE A 173 2.07 10.56 -10.96
N VAL A 174 0.82 11.00 -10.92
CA VAL A 174 0.47 12.40 -11.22
C VAL A 174 0.81 13.26 -10.00
N ARG A 175 1.53 14.36 -10.23
CA ARG A 175 1.85 15.39 -9.24
C ARG A 175 1.36 16.74 -9.74
N LYS A 176 1.08 17.66 -8.82
CA LYS A 176 0.84 19.07 -9.17
C LYS A 176 2.16 19.78 -9.41
N PHE A 177 2.15 20.79 -10.25
CA PHE A 177 3.26 21.74 -10.31
C PHE A 177 3.30 22.53 -9.00
N ASP A 178 4.25 22.21 -8.15
CA ASP A 178 4.62 23.09 -7.05
C ASP A 178 5.42 24.24 -7.68
N GLU A 179 5.01 25.50 -7.45
CA GLU A 179 5.63 26.70 -8.07
C GLU A 179 7.15 26.81 -7.81
N GLU A 180 7.70 26.06 -6.85
CA GLU A 180 9.13 25.98 -6.56
C GLU A 180 9.96 25.18 -7.59
N ALA A 181 9.33 24.32 -8.40
CA ALA A 181 9.98 23.63 -9.52
C ALA A 181 9.82 24.40 -10.84
N GLY A 182 9.74 25.73 -10.73
CA GLY A 182 9.58 26.68 -11.81
C GLY A 182 10.61 26.46 -12.91
N VAL A 183 10.11 26.02 -14.06
CA VAL A 183 10.49 26.45 -15.41
C VAL A 183 11.88 27.06 -15.46
N GLY A 184 12.91 26.21 -15.55
CA GLY A 184 14.18 26.64 -16.10
C GLY A 184 13.89 27.29 -17.45
N LYS A 185 14.41 28.50 -17.70
CA LYS A 185 14.17 29.35 -18.89
C LYS A 185 14.63 28.75 -20.23
N GLY A 186 14.76 27.43 -20.32
CA GLY A 186 14.91 26.64 -21.55
C GLY A 186 13.92 25.48 -21.56
N GLY A 187 12.66 25.74 -21.14
CA GLY A 187 11.62 24.73 -21.09
C GLY A 187 11.36 24.10 -22.46
N PRO A 188 10.85 22.86 -22.52
CA PRO A 188 10.53 22.20 -23.78
C PRO A 188 9.64 23.07 -24.67
N LYS A 189 9.63 22.79 -25.98
CA LYS A 189 8.57 23.24 -26.88
C LYS A 189 7.29 22.49 -26.50
N ILE A 190 6.75 22.81 -25.32
CA ILE A 190 5.54 22.23 -24.76
C ILE A 190 4.36 22.85 -25.52
N SER A 191 3.45 22.02 -26.02
CA SER A 191 2.18 22.48 -26.54
C SER A 191 1.44 23.34 -25.50
N GLU A 192 0.68 24.34 -25.94
CA GLU A 192 -0.07 25.21 -25.01
C GLU A 192 -1.03 24.39 -24.12
N LYS A 193 -1.54 23.28 -24.66
CA LYS A 193 -2.39 22.29 -23.97
C LYS A 193 -1.69 21.67 -22.76
N ALA A 194 -0.43 21.25 -22.89
CA ALA A 194 0.31 20.66 -21.78
C ALA A 194 0.69 21.66 -20.69
N LYS A 195 0.86 22.96 -21.03
CA LYS A 195 1.10 24.02 -20.04
C LYS A 195 -0.16 24.40 -19.25
N THR A 196 -1.33 24.17 -19.82
CA THR A 196 -2.62 24.44 -19.16
C THR A 196 -2.90 23.41 -18.06
N GLY A 197 -2.27 22.23 -18.14
CA GLY A 197 -2.31 21.25 -17.07
C GLY A 197 -1.53 21.73 -15.85
N GLU A 198 -2.21 22.01 -14.73
CA GLU A 198 -1.60 22.29 -13.42
C GLU A 198 -0.81 21.08 -12.83
N CYS A 199 -0.67 19.99 -13.59
CA CYS A 199 -0.11 18.72 -13.16
C CYS A 199 0.95 18.20 -14.12
N PHE A 200 1.98 17.55 -13.58
CA PHE A 200 2.96 16.78 -14.33
C PHE A 200 2.96 15.33 -13.86
N PHE A 201 3.37 14.42 -14.75
CA PHE A 201 3.50 13.02 -14.42
C PHE A 201 4.95 12.70 -14.05
N LYS A 202 5.18 12.29 -12.80
CA LYS A 202 6.49 11.77 -12.37
C LYS A 202 6.57 10.29 -12.70
N ALA A 203 7.32 9.98 -13.75
CA ALA A 203 7.56 8.63 -14.24
C ALA A 203 8.65 7.92 -13.43
N THR A 204 8.41 6.65 -13.11
CA THR A 204 9.40 5.74 -12.54
C THR A 204 9.96 4.76 -13.56
N GLU A 205 9.19 4.42 -14.60
CA GLU A 205 9.61 3.48 -15.64
C GLU A 205 8.98 3.87 -16.99
N VAL A 206 9.76 3.76 -18.05
CA VAL A 206 9.32 4.01 -19.43
C VAL A 206 9.39 2.70 -20.21
N LEU A 207 8.24 2.26 -20.70
CA LEU A 207 8.09 1.06 -21.52
C LEU A 207 7.87 1.48 -22.97
N ALA A 208 8.93 1.42 -23.77
CA ALA A 208 8.87 1.59 -25.21
C ALA A 208 9.02 0.23 -25.89
N LYS A 209 7.93 -0.29 -26.46
CA LYS A 209 7.95 -1.48 -27.32
C LYS A 209 7.36 -1.10 -28.67
N HIS A 210 8.05 -1.44 -29.76
CA HIS A 210 7.61 -1.17 -31.14
C HIS A 210 6.40 -2.00 -31.59
N ASP A 211 5.93 -2.95 -30.78
CA ASP A 211 4.78 -3.73 -31.15
C ASP A 211 3.51 -2.92 -30.85
N GLU A 212 2.79 -2.53 -31.90
CA GLU A 212 1.40 -2.05 -31.84
C GLU A 212 0.51 -3.01 -31.02
N LYS A 213 0.92 -4.29 -30.92
CA LYS A 213 0.33 -5.34 -30.10
C LYS A 213 0.51 -5.17 -28.57
N TYR A 214 1.39 -4.28 -28.10
CA TYR A 214 1.64 -4.04 -26.68
C TYR A 214 0.87 -2.85 -26.10
N MET A 215 0.24 -2.02 -26.94
CA MET A 215 -0.65 -0.99 -26.44
C MET A 215 -1.91 -1.67 -25.87
N PRO A 216 -2.25 -1.45 -24.59
CA PRO A 216 -3.44 -2.05 -24.00
C PRO A 216 -4.67 -1.59 -24.79
N ALA A 217 -5.59 -2.52 -25.03
CA ALA A 217 -6.77 -2.29 -25.87
C ALA A 217 -7.61 -1.08 -25.42
N GLU A 218 -7.60 -0.78 -24.11
CA GLU A 218 -8.28 0.38 -23.53
C GLU A 218 -7.70 1.71 -24.04
N VAL A 219 -6.37 1.84 -24.04
CA VAL A 219 -5.68 3.04 -24.53
C VAL A 219 -5.77 3.13 -26.06
N ALA A 220 -5.62 2.02 -26.77
CA ALA A 220 -5.79 1.97 -28.22
C ALA A 220 -7.17 2.43 -28.67
N ALA A 221 -8.22 1.90 -28.05
CA ALA A 221 -9.59 2.32 -28.35
C ALA A 221 -9.83 3.80 -28.03
N ALA A 222 -9.21 4.34 -26.98
CA ALA A 222 -9.33 5.76 -26.64
C ALA A 222 -8.66 6.65 -27.69
N ILE A 223 -7.43 6.33 -28.13
CA ILE A 223 -6.73 7.10 -29.15
C ILE A 223 -7.46 7.03 -30.51
N GLU A 224 -7.99 5.87 -30.89
CA GLU A 224 -8.80 5.76 -32.12
C GLU A 224 -10.08 6.58 -32.07
N LYS A 225 -10.78 6.60 -30.92
CA LYS A 225 -11.97 7.43 -30.73
C LYS A 225 -11.61 8.91 -30.85
N ASN A 226 -10.53 9.33 -30.20
CA ASN A 226 -10.04 10.69 -30.24
C ASN A 226 -9.64 11.12 -31.65
N LYS A 227 -9.01 10.23 -32.43
CA LYS A 227 -8.70 10.49 -33.84
C LYS A 227 -9.97 10.73 -34.65
N LYS A 228 -10.98 9.88 -34.50
CA LYS A 228 -12.28 10.00 -35.20
C LYS A 228 -13.02 11.29 -34.83
N THR A 229 -12.99 11.70 -33.56
CA THR A 229 -13.63 12.96 -33.13
C THR A 229 -12.91 14.16 -33.73
N LEU A 230 -11.58 14.16 -33.79
CA LEU A 230 -10.81 15.24 -34.41
C LEU A 230 -11.03 15.33 -35.93
N GLU A 231 -11.12 14.19 -36.62
CA GLU A 231 -11.46 14.13 -38.04
C GLU A 231 -12.87 14.69 -38.30
N ALA A 232 -13.86 14.31 -37.47
CA ALA A 232 -15.21 14.84 -37.56
C ALA A 232 -15.30 16.35 -37.26
N GLU A 233 -14.55 16.84 -36.27
CA GLU A 233 -14.44 18.28 -35.96
C GLU A 233 -13.79 19.06 -37.11
N ALA A 234 -12.76 18.48 -37.74
CA ALA A 234 -12.11 19.07 -38.91
C ALA A 234 -13.09 19.17 -40.09
N GLU A 235 -13.83 18.11 -40.40
CA GLU A 235 -14.84 18.10 -41.46
C GLU A 235 -15.98 19.11 -41.20
N ALA A 236 -16.44 19.22 -39.95
CA ALA A 236 -17.46 20.20 -39.56
C ALA A 236 -16.97 21.65 -39.72
N SER A 237 -15.70 21.92 -39.38
CA SER A 237 -15.11 23.25 -39.53
C SER A 237 -14.90 23.64 -41.00
N VAL A 238 -14.57 22.69 -41.87
CA VAL A 238 -14.41 22.92 -43.31
C VAL A 238 -15.77 23.12 -43.99
N GLY A 239 -16.80 22.38 -43.57
CA GLY A 239 -18.17 22.55 -44.08
C GLY A 239 -18.80 23.90 -43.72
N ALA A 240 -18.53 24.42 -42.52
CA ALA A 240 -19.05 25.72 -42.07
C ALA A 240 -18.39 26.93 -42.76
N VAL A 241 -17.23 26.76 -43.40
CA VAL A 241 -16.54 27.82 -44.16
C VAL A 241 -16.94 27.82 -45.63
N GLN A 242 -17.57 26.75 -46.13
CA GLN A 242 -18.04 26.61 -47.52
C GLN A 242 -19.53 26.95 -47.71
N SER A 243 -20.26 27.24 -46.64
CA SER A 243 -21.66 27.70 -46.63
C SER A 243 -21.77 29.17 -46.29
#